data_AF-W2VMV5-F1
#
_entry.id   AF-W2VMV5-F1
#
_cell.length_a   1.000
_cell.length_b   1.000
_cell.length_c   1.000
_cell.angle_alpha   90.00
_cell.angle_beta   90.00
_cell.angle_gamma   90.00
#
_symmetry.space_group_name_H-M   'P 1'
#
loop_
_entity.id
_entity.type
_entity.pdbx_description
1 polymer ?
#
loop_
_entity_poly.entity_id
_entity_poly.type
_entity_poly.pdbx_seq_one_letter_code
_entity_poly.pdbx_strand_id
1 'polypeptide(L)'
;MTSPFHKVARKISHKLDEYEAAVVDRYTAVGENLTQTRVRVKSSLNSQEKKLSETFEHCETAIVNSYTAMGEHLTQTQERLKDKFNSQERRISEKAAQLLSKPGVPKILNPLRDKLNGECLAIEAETVESQGRVDSSNESIDLKDPGKESFDDHSTVTSDS
;
A
#
# COMPACT_ATOMS: atom_id res chain seq x y z
N MET A 1 -31.85 29.35 89.94
CA MET A 1 -30.75 28.43 89.55
C MET A 1 -31.14 27.71 88.26
N THR A 2 -30.29 27.69 87.22
CA THR A 2 -30.60 26.95 85.99
C THR A 2 -30.54 25.44 86.22
N SER A 3 -31.60 24.72 85.81
CA SER A 3 -31.71 23.27 85.94
C SER A 3 -30.49 22.54 85.32
N PRO A 4 -29.96 21.48 85.96
CA PRO A 4 -28.90 20.63 85.41
C PRO A 4 -29.21 20.12 84.00
N PHE A 5 -30.48 19.79 83.73
CA PHE A 5 -30.93 19.33 82.41
C PHE A 5 -30.76 20.40 81.32
N HIS A 6 -31.03 21.67 81.63
CA HIS A 6 -30.82 22.78 80.70
C HIS A 6 -29.33 22.98 80.35
N LYS A 7 -28.42 22.72 81.30
CA LYS A 7 -26.98 22.80 81.03
C LYS A 7 -26.52 21.66 80.11
N VAL A 8 -27.04 20.45 80.31
CA VAL A 8 -26.74 19.29 79.46
C VAL A 8 -27.30 19.49 78.05
N ALA A 9 -28.56 19.92 77.92
CA ALA A 9 -29.17 20.20 76.61
C ALA A 9 -28.36 21.23 75.81
N ARG A 10 -27.90 22.31 76.45
CA ARG A 10 -27.05 23.31 75.79
C ARG A 10 -25.71 22.75 75.31
N LYS A 11 -25.07 21.89 76.11
CA LYS A 11 -23.81 21.24 75.72
C LYS A 11 -24.01 20.30 74.53
N ILE A 12 -25.11 19.55 74.50
CA ILE A 12 -25.44 18.67 73.38
C ILE A 12 -25.69 19.49 72.12
N SER A 13 -26.48 20.56 72.19
CA SER A 13 -26.72 21.45 71.05
C SER A 13 -25.41 22.01 70.49
N HIS A 14 -24.52 22.53 71.36
CA HIS A 14 -23.24 23.05 70.91
C HIS A 14 -22.37 21.99 70.23
N LYS A 15 -22.39 20.75 70.74
CA LYS A 15 -21.68 19.63 70.10
C LYS A 15 -22.28 19.28 68.75
N LEU A 16 -23.60 19.33 68.59
CA LEU A 16 -24.24 19.11 67.30
C LEU A 16 -23.84 20.19 66.28
N ASP A 17 -23.82 21.47 66.70
CA ASP A 17 -23.38 22.58 65.85
C ASP A 17 -21.90 22.39 65.40
N GLU A 18 -21.02 21.99 66.34
CA GLU A 18 -19.61 21.66 66.02
C GLU A 18 -19.50 20.50 65.03
N TYR A 19 -20.29 19.44 65.20
CA TYR A 19 -20.29 18.30 64.29
C TYR A 19 -20.81 18.67 62.90
N GLU A 20 -21.88 19.47 62.82
CA GLU A 20 -22.44 19.96 61.57
C GLU A 20 -21.40 20.79 60.80
N ALA A 21 -20.77 21.76 61.47
CA ALA A 21 -19.70 22.56 60.87
C ALA A 21 -18.55 21.68 60.35
N ALA A 22 -18.08 20.73 61.15
CA ALA A 22 -17.00 19.83 60.75
C ALA A 22 -17.38 18.91 59.57
N VAL A 23 -18.66 18.54 59.44
CA VAL A 23 -19.15 17.77 58.30
C VAL A 23 -19.18 18.65 57.04
N VAL A 24 -19.71 19.87 57.14
CA VAL A 24 -19.76 20.82 56.03
C VAL A 24 -18.36 21.14 55.51
N ASP A 25 -17.39 21.40 56.40
CA ASP A 25 -15.99 21.66 56.01
C ASP A 25 -15.38 20.48 55.27
N ARG A 26 -15.61 19.25 55.75
CA ARG A 26 -15.12 18.04 55.07
C ARG A 26 -15.73 17.86 53.69
N TYR A 27 -17.05 18.04 53.54
CA TYR A 27 -17.70 17.93 52.23
C TYR A 27 -17.23 19.01 51.28
N THR A 28 -16.99 20.23 51.76
CA THR A 28 -16.43 21.33 50.98
C THR A 28 -15.03 20.97 50.48
N ALA A 29 -14.14 20.52 51.37
CA ALA A 29 -12.78 20.12 51.02
C ALA A 29 -12.76 18.95 50.00
N VAL A 30 -13.65 17.98 50.13
CA VAL A 30 -13.79 16.88 49.16
C VAL A 30 -14.28 17.42 47.81
N GLY A 31 -15.26 18.31 47.79
CA GLY A 31 -15.78 18.93 46.56
C GLY A 31 -14.70 19.73 45.81
N GLU A 32 -13.89 20.50 46.55
CA GLU A 32 -12.74 21.23 46.00
C GLU A 32 -11.69 20.28 45.44
N ASN A 33 -11.35 19.21 46.18
CA ASN A 33 -10.38 18.22 45.73
C ASN A 33 -10.82 17.49 44.46
N LEU A 34 -12.11 17.11 44.38
CA LEU A 34 -12.70 16.50 43.20
C LEU A 34 -12.67 17.45 42.00
N THR A 35 -12.99 18.72 42.22
CA THR A 35 -12.94 19.75 41.16
C THR A 35 -11.52 19.94 40.66
N GLN A 36 -10.54 20.05 41.55
CA GLN A 36 -9.14 20.20 41.19
C GLN A 36 -8.60 18.96 40.46
N THR A 37 -8.98 17.76 40.91
CA THR A 37 -8.60 16.51 40.25
C THR A 37 -9.20 16.44 38.85
N ARG A 38 -10.48 16.80 38.67
CA ARG A 38 -11.12 16.87 37.36
C ARG A 38 -10.40 17.82 36.41
N VAL A 39 -10.00 19.00 36.89
CA VAL A 39 -9.23 19.96 36.07
C VAL A 39 -7.89 19.39 35.65
N ARG A 40 -7.13 18.79 36.60
CA ARG A 40 -5.82 18.17 36.32
C ARG A 40 -5.91 17.04 35.30
N VAL A 41 -6.90 16.16 35.45
CA VAL A 41 -7.13 15.05 34.51
C VAL A 41 -7.49 15.59 33.13
N LYS A 42 -8.40 16.57 33.04
CA LYS A 42 -8.77 17.19 31.77
C LYS A 42 -7.57 17.84 31.07
N SER A 43 -6.74 18.59 31.80
CA SER A 43 -5.54 19.21 31.22
C SER A 43 -4.54 18.17 30.74
N SER A 44 -4.37 17.08 31.49
CA SER A 44 -3.47 15.98 31.10
C SER A 44 -3.96 15.30 29.82
N LEU A 45 -5.25 15.01 29.74
CA LEU A 45 -5.84 14.38 28.56
C LEU A 45 -5.70 15.27 27.33
N ASN A 46 -6.06 16.56 27.44
CA ASN A 46 -5.90 17.51 26.34
C ASN A 46 -4.44 17.64 25.89
N SER A 47 -3.49 17.60 26.83
CA SER A 47 -2.07 17.64 26.50
C SER A 47 -1.62 16.38 25.76
N GLN A 48 -2.13 15.20 26.14
CA GLN A 48 -1.81 13.95 25.46
C GLN A 48 -2.42 13.89 24.07
N GLU A 49 -3.69 14.31 23.93
CA GLU A 49 -4.39 14.41 22.65
C GLU A 49 -3.62 15.30 21.67
N LYS A 50 -3.19 16.48 22.11
CA LYS A 50 -2.38 17.39 21.29
C LYS A 50 -1.07 16.76 20.83
N LYS A 51 -0.31 16.14 21.75
CA LYS A 51 0.95 15.45 21.42
C LYS A 51 0.74 14.32 20.42
N LEU A 52 -0.35 13.58 20.58
CA LEU A 52 -0.66 12.47 19.69
C LEU A 52 -1.02 12.98 18.28
N SER A 53 -1.80 14.06 18.19
CA SER A 53 -2.10 14.73 16.91
C SER A 53 -0.83 15.20 16.20
N GLU A 54 0.05 15.91 16.92
CA GLU A 54 1.34 16.39 16.37
C GLU A 54 2.22 15.22 15.90
N THR A 55 2.21 14.09 16.63
CA THR A 55 2.95 12.89 16.23
C THR A 55 2.37 12.28 14.96
N PHE A 56 1.05 12.19 14.84
CA PHE A 56 0.40 11.67 13.65
C PHE A 56 0.67 12.55 12.42
N GLU A 57 0.55 13.87 12.56
CA GLU A 57 0.86 14.83 11.49
C GLU A 57 2.32 14.71 11.03
N HIS A 58 3.25 14.55 11.98
CA HIS A 58 4.65 14.33 11.66
C HIS A 58 4.89 13.01 10.91
N CYS A 59 4.29 11.92 11.37
CA CYS A 59 4.38 10.62 10.72
C CYS A 59 3.79 10.64 9.31
N GLU A 60 2.62 11.24 9.12
CA GLU A 60 1.99 11.39 7.81
C GLU A 60 2.89 12.18 6.86
N THR A 61 3.42 13.32 7.32
CA THR A 61 4.36 14.14 6.55
C THR A 61 5.62 13.35 6.18
N ALA A 62 6.19 12.59 7.11
CA ALA A 62 7.37 11.77 6.86
C ALA A 62 7.11 10.67 5.82
N ILE A 63 5.95 10.01 5.90
CA ILE A 63 5.51 8.99 4.95
C ILE A 63 5.35 9.60 3.55
N VAL A 64 4.62 10.70 3.44
CA VAL A 64 4.39 11.40 2.16
C VAL A 64 5.73 11.81 1.53
N ASN A 65 6.61 12.46 2.30
CA ASN A 65 7.92 12.87 1.81
C ASN A 65 8.78 11.69 1.33
N SER A 66 8.74 10.56 2.06
CA SER A 66 9.45 9.35 1.66
C SER A 66 8.94 8.78 0.33
N TYR A 67 7.62 8.66 0.17
CA TYR A 67 7.03 8.18 -1.08
C TYR A 67 7.26 9.14 -2.24
N THR A 68 7.19 10.46 -2.02
CA THR A 68 7.53 11.46 -3.02
C THR A 68 8.98 11.31 -3.48
N ALA A 69 9.93 11.23 -2.55
CA ALA A 69 11.35 11.07 -2.89
C ALA A 69 11.63 9.74 -3.62
N MET A 70 10.99 8.65 -3.20
CA MET A 70 11.08 7.37 -3.91
C MET A 70 10.50 7.45 -5.32
N GLY A 71 9.36 8.12 -5.48
CA GLY A 71 8.72 8.35 -6.78
C GLY A 71 9.62 9.14 -7.72
N GLU A 72 10.22 10.22 -7.24
CA GLU A 72 11.18 11.03 -8.01
C GLU A 72 12.40 10.21 -8.44
N HIS A 73 12.98 9.42 -7.52
CA HIS A 73 14.12 8.56 -7.85
C HIS A 73 13.76 7.49 -8.88
N LEU A 74 12.55 6.92 -8.80
CA LEU A 74 12.06 5.94 -9.76
C LEU A 74 11.88 6.59 -11.15
N THR A 75 11.28 7.77 -11.23
CA THR A 75 11.14 8.52 -12.48
C THR A 75 12.48 8.84 -13.11
N GLN A 76 13.46 9.32 -12.33
CA GLN A 76 14.81 9.60 -12.80
C GLN A 76 15.51 8.33 -13.32
N THR A 77 15.35 7.21 -12.61
CA THR A 77 15.91 5.92 -13.01
C THR A 77 15.29 5.42 -14.31
N GLN A 78 13.98 5.55 -14.45
CA GLN A 78 13.25 5.17 -15.66
C GLN A 78 13.71 5.99 -16.87
N GLU A 79 13.86 7.31 -16.71
CA GLU A 79 14.36 8.18 -17.77
C GLU A 79 15.77 7.80 -18.19
N ARG A 80 16.67 7.59 -17.23
CA ARG A 80 18.04 7.16 -17.50
C ARG A 80 18.08 5.82 -18.23
N LEU A 81 17.21 4.88 -17.87
CA LEU A 81 17.14 3.58 -18.53
C LEU A 81 16.64 3.69 -19.97
N LYS A 82 15.61 4.50 -20.21
CA LYS A 82 15.09 4.83 -21.54
C LYS A 82 16.21 5.38 -22.42
N ASP A 83 17.00 6.33 -21.92
CA ASP A 83 18.10 6.92 -22.68
C ASP A 83 19.21 5.92 -23.01
N LYS A 84 19.53 5.02 -22.06
CA LYS A 84 20.48 3.93 -22.31
C LYS A 84 19.98 2.98 -23.39
N PHE A 85 18.70 2.63 -23.36
CA PHE A 85 18.08 1.75 -24.35
C PHE A 85 18.12 2.38 -25.74
N ASN A 86 17.67 3.63 -25.86
CA ASN A 86 17.70 4.39 -27.12
C ASN A 86 19.12 4.52 -27.68
N SER A 87 20.11 4.74 -26.81
CA SER A 87 21.52 4.80 -27.20
C SER A 87 22.02 3.46 -27.73
N GLN A 88 21.66 2.35 -27.07
CA GLN A 88 22.04 1.01 -27.50
C GLN A 88 21.36 0.63 -28.82
N GLU A 89 20.07 0.92 -28.98
CA GLU A 89 19.33 0.71 -30.21
C GLU A 89 20.00 1.45 -31.38
N ARG A 90 20.32 2.74 -31.20
CA ARG A 90 21.01 3.52 -32.23
C ARG A 90 22.35 2.90 -32.61
N ARG A 91 23.17 2.50 -31.62
CA ARG A 91 24.47 1.86 -31.88
C ARG A 91 24.35 0.53 -32.61
N ILE A 92 23.33 -0.27 -32.30
CA ILE A 92 23.07 -1.55 -32.99
C ILE A 92 22.63 -1.27 -34.42
N SER A 93 21.70 -0.36 -34.63
CA SER A 93 21.20 0.05 -35.94
C SER A 93 22.33 0.61 -36.83
N GLU A 94 23.21 1.45 -36.29
CA GLU A 94 24.39 1.95 -37.00
C GLU A 94 25.34 0.81 -37.37
N LYS A 95 25.63 -0.12 -36.46
CA LYS A 95 26.46 -1.30 -36.77
C LYS A 95 25.84 -2.20 -37.82
N ALA A 96 24.52 -2.43 -37.75
CA ALA A 96 23.80 -3.21 -38.73
C ALA A 96 23.85 -2.54 -40.11
N ALA A 97 23.58 -1.22 -40.18
CA ALA A 97 23.68 -0.45 -41.41
C ALA A 97 25.10 -0.51 -42.00
N GLN A 98 26.13 -0.35 -41.17
CA GLN A 98 27.53 -0.47 -41.60
C GLN A 98 27.87 -1.86 -42.16
N LEU A 99 27.37 -2.93 -41.53
CA LEU A 99 27.58 -4.30 -42.02
C LEU A 99 26.87 -4.53 -43.37
N LEU A 100 25.65 -4.04 -43.50
CA LEU A 100 24.87 -4.15 -44.73
C LEU A 100 25.43 -3.28 -45.86
N SER A 101 26.07 -2.15 -45.55
CA SER A 101 26.72 -1.30 -46.53
C SER A 101 28.11 -1.78 -46.98
N LYS A 102 28.65 -2.86 -46.40
CA LYS A 102 29.97 -3.37 -46.80
C LYS A 102 29.96 -3.84 -48.26
N PRO A 103 30.97 -3.47 -49.07
CA PRO A 103 31.07 -3.92 -50.46
C PRO A 103 30.98 -5.45 -50.56
N GLY A 104 30.11 -5.95 -51.45
CA GLY A 104 29.88 -7.39 -51.64
C GLY A 104 28.73 -7.98 -50.81
N VAL A 105 28.40 -7.40 -49.65
CA VAL A 105 27.27 -7.87 -48.82
C VAL A 105 25.91 -7.68 -49.52
N PRO A 106 25.59 -6.51 -50.13
CA PRO A 106 24.37 -6.36 -50.93
C PRO A 106 24.30 -7.31 -52.13
N LYS A 107 25.44 -7.64 -52.75
CA LYS A 107 25.49 -8.57 -53.88
C LYS A 107 25.16 -10.01 -53.47
N ILE A 108 25.38 -10.37 -52.20
CA ILE A 108 25.05 -11.68 -51.63
C ILE A 108 23.61 -11.68 -51.11
N LEU A 109 23.19 -10.61 -50.44
CA LEU A 109 21.87 -10.52 -49.80
C LEU A 109 20.72 -10.25 -50.78
N ASN A 110 20.93 -9.43 -51.83
CA ASN A 110 19.86 -9.09 -52.76
C ASN A 110 19.34 -10.30 -53.54
N PRO A 111 20.18 -11.18 -54.12
CA PRO A 111 19.68 -12.38 -54.79
C PRO A 111 18.94 -13.35 -53.85
N LEU A 112 19.38 -13.45 -52.58
CA LEU A 112 18.70 -14.26 -51.56
C LEU A 112 17.33 -13.68 -51.20
N ARG A 113 17.23 -12.35 -51.06
CA ARG A 113 15.96 -11.64 -50.82
C ARG A 113 15.01 -11.79 -52.00
N ASP A 114 15.50 -11.63 -53.23
CA ASP A 114 14.70 -11.75 -54.44
C ASP A 114 14.17 -13.18 -54.61
N LYS A 115 14.98 -14.19 -54.27
CA LYS A 115 14.58 -15.60 -54.31
C LYS A 115 13.53 -15.92 -53.24
N LEU A 116 13.67 -15.39 -52.03
CA LEU A 116 12.71 -15.57 -50.94
C LEU A 116 11.37 -14.87 -51.23
N ASN A 117 11.41 -13.67 -51.80
CA ASN A 117 10.20 -12.96 -52.23
C ASN A 117 9.50 -13.68 -53.38
N GLY A 118 10.26 -14.22 -54.34
CA GLY A 118 9.71 -15.06 -55.40
C GLY A 118 9.07 -16.34 -54.87
N GLU A 119 9.68 -16.99 -53.88
CA GLU A 119 9.13 -18.18 -53.21
C GLU A 119 7.88 -17.85 -52.37
N CYS A 120 7.83 -16.73 -51.65
CA CYS A 120 6.60 -16.27 -50.96
C CYS A 120 5.46 -16.00 -51.94
N LEU A 121 5.72 -15.32 -53.05
CA LEU A 121 4.71 -15.07 -54.08
C LEU A 121 4.24 -16.38 -54.76
N ALA A 122 5.13 -17.37 -54.90
CA ALA A 122 4.78 -18.68 -55.42
C ALA A 122 3.92 -19.49 -54.44
N ILE A 123 4.18 -19.40 -53.13
CA ILE A 123 3.37 -20.04 -52.08
C ILE A 123 1.99 -19.37 -51.97
N GLU A 124 1.90 -18.05 -52.09
CA GLU A 124 0.62 -17.32 -52.17
C GLU A 124 -0.15 -17.68 -53.44
N ALA A 125 0.52 -17.91 -54.58
CA ALA A 125 -0.11 -18.39 -55.80
C ALA A 125 -0.59 -19.86 -55.68
N GLU A 126 0.22 -20.76 -55.10
CA GLU A 126 -0.15 -22.16 -54.87
C GLU A 126 -1.31 -22.31 -53.87
N THR A 127 -1.40 -21.45 -52.84
CA THR A 127 -2.53 -21.46 -51.90
C THR A 127 -3.83 -20.95 -52.53
N VAL A 128 -3.77 -19.99 -53.45
CA VAL A 128 -4.94 -19.55 -54.23
C VAL A 128 -5.41 -20.62 -55.22
N GLU A 129 -4.50 -21.39 -55.82
CA GLU A 129 -4.86 -22.51 -56.71
C GLU A 129 -5.34 -23.76 -55.95
N SER A 130 -4.86 -23.97 -54.71
CA SER A 130 -5.26 -25.12 -53.86
C SER A 130 -6.61 -24.91 -53.15
N GLN A 131 -7.14 -23.68 -53.11
CA GLN A 131 -8.44 -23.37 -52.51
C GLN A 131 -9.65 -23.85 -53.35
N GLY A 132 -9.41 -24.59 -54.45
CA GLY A 132 -10.44 -25.15 -55.33
C GLY A 132 -10.91 -26.57 -54.99
N ARG A 133 -10.33 -27.24 -53.98
CA ARG A 133 -10.70 -28.62 -53.65
C ARG A 133 -10.90 -28.84 -52.15
N VAL A 134 -12.03 -28.38 -51.65
CA VAL A 134 -12.55 -28.74 -50.33
C VAL A 134 -13.30 -30.07 -50.48
N ASP A 135 -12.60 -31.19 -50.37
CA ASP A 135 -13.24 -32.45 -50.01
C ASP A 135 -13.37 -32.50 -48.48
N SER A 136 -14.62 -32.36 -48.05
CA SER A 136 -15.10 -32.40 -46.67
C SER A 136 -14.78 -33.74 -46.01
N SER A 137 -13.91 -33.73 -45.00
CA SER A 137 -13.89 -34.77 -43.96
C SER A 137 -13.94 -34.13 -42.58
N ASN A 138 -15.11 -34.28 -41.96
CA ASN A 138 -15.39 -34.00 -40.56
C ASN A 138 -14.44 -34.84 -39.68
N GLU A 139 -13.48 -34.19 -39.04
CA GLU A 139 -12.77 -34.76 -37.90
C GLU A 139 -13.08 -33.89 -36.68
N SER A 140 -13.96 -34.42 -35.83
CA SER A 140 -14.38 -33.80 -34.57
C SER A 140 -13.21 -33.83 -33.60
N ILE A 141 -12.66 -32.66 -33.29
CA ILE A 141 -11.65 -32.51 -32.25
C ILE A 141 -12.39 -32.15 -30.96
N ASP A 142 -12.42 -33.12 -30.05
CA ASP A 142 -12.91 -32.99 -28.67
C ASP A 142 -12.04 -32.01 -27.89
N LEU A 143 -12.53 -30.78 -27.66
CA LEU A 143 -11.86 -29.81 -26.80
C LEU A 143 -12.09 -30.19 -25.33
N LYS A 144 -11.11 -30.86 -24.73
CA LYS A 144 -10.97 -30.94 -23.28
C LYS A 144 -10.64 -29.56 -22.70
N ASP A 145 -11.58 -29.08 -21.89
CA ASP A 145 -11.52 -27.90 -21.03
C ASP A 145 -10.33 -27.98 -20.03
N PRO A 146 -9.30 -27.12 -20.11
CA PRO A 146 -8.21 -27.11 -19.14
C PRO A 146 -8.56 -26.12 -18.03
N GLY A 147 -9.49 -26.54 -17.16
CA GLY A 147 -10.14 -25.62 -16.23
C GLY A 147 -10.36 -26.15 -14.83
N LYS A 148 -9.60 -27.16 -14.34
CA LYS A 148 -9.60 -27.57 -12.91
C LYS A 148 -8.27 -28.20 -12.50
N GLU A 149 -7.31 -27.38 -12.10
CA GLU A 149 -6.24 -27.82 -11.21
C GLU A 149 -6.69 -27.52 -9.77
N SER A 150 -7.01 -28.59 -9.03
CA SER A 150 -7.27 -28.54 -7.60
C SER A 150 -5.98 -28.18 -6.88
N PHE A 151 -6.01 -27.09 -6.11
CA PHE A 151 -5.03 -26.90 -5.04
C PHE A 151 -5.47 -27.77 -3.88
N ASP A 152 -4.98 -29.01 -3.87
CA ASP A 152 -5.11 -29.89 -2.72
C ASP A 152 -4.13 -29.46 -1.62
N ASP A 153 -4.76 -29.31 -0.45
CA ASP A 153 -4.25 -28.87 0.83
C ASP A 153 -3.29 -29.90 1.44
N HIS A 154 -2.01 -29.53 1.57
CA HIS A 154 -1.04 -30.25 2.39
C HIS A 154 -0.19 -29.26 3.19
N SER A 155 -0.80 -28.65 4.20
CA SER A 155 -0.07 -28.01 5.29
C SER A 155 0.23 -29.05 6.37
N THR A 156 1.48 -29.55 6.39
CA THR A 156 2.01 -30.32 7.51
C THR A 156 3.45 -29.90 7.85
N VAL A 157 3.66 -29.64 9.16
CA VAL A 157 4.91 -29.81 9.94
C VAL A 157 5.90 -28.62 9.81
N THR A 158 6.42 -27.96 10.87
CA THR A 158 6.49 -28.17 12.33
C THR A 158 6.78 -26.84 13.04
N SER A 159 6.25 -26.67 14.26
CA SER A 159 6.78 -25.71 15.24
C SER A 159 7.50 -26.50 16.33
N ASP A 160 8.82 -26.33 16.40
CA ASP A 160 9.62 -26.72 17.56
C ASP A 160 9.77 -25.49 18.47
N SER A 161 9.24 -25.56 19.68
CA SER A 161 9.61 -24.75 20.86
C SER A 161 9.16 -25.45 22.13
#